data_AF-A0A952P354-F1
#
_entry.id   AF-A0A952P354-F1
#
_cell.length_a   1.000
_cell.length_b   1.000
_cell.length_c   1.000
_cell.angle_alpha   90.00
_cell.angle_beta   90.00
_cell.angle_gamma   90.00
#
_symmetry.space_group_name_H-M   'P 1'
#
loop_
_entity.id
_entity.type
_entity.pdbx_description
1 polymer ?
#
loop_
_entity_poly.entity_id
_entity_poly.type
_entity_poly.pdbx_seq_one_letter_code
_entity_poly.pdbx_strand_id
1 'polypeptide(L)'
;MNLLTSFLLLSLPAMSAIWGTNDVKPVLQGTAAQKKAAESVAQLVPKTLITTNADGTRNIETQTLAENWYLCPQEPWAKMQSVFVSCTGFLIAPDRMMTAGHCMVNFGRATNERTSFCSDFVWVFGLQENAAGQVQTKNIPSDRFADCETVIEAVHDSEPTADGKVIFRSDYALTTLKTPSSRTPLKLSPVEPRLNKGAPVFMIGHPLGAPLKISKGKVISTAETFWSTSLDSFRGNSGSPVFNSAMEVIGILVRGYPDGLNENTGLTCNRINRCSEDGSKCDSIDPLFVPGEHVQKLPRQLLEKR
;
A
#
# COMPACT_ATOMS: atom_id res chain seq x y z
N MET A 1 33.88 -3.66 -28.51
CA MET A 1 33.57 -4.20 -27.18
C MET A 1 32.93 -3.07 -26.39
N ASN A 2 31.62 -2.85 -26.58
CA ASN A 2 30.91 -1.73 -25.97
C ASN A 2 30.16 -2.25 -24.73
N LEU A 3 30.63 -1.85 -23.55
CA LEU A 3 29.95 -2.11 -22.29
C LEU A 3 28.61 -1.37 -22.30
N LEU A 4 27.51 -2.12 -22.37
CA LEU A 4 26.22 -1.67 -21.84
C LEU A 4 26.35 -1.55 -20.33
N THR A 5 26.51 -0.34 -19.82
CA THR A 5 26.22 -0.01 -18.43
C THR A 5 24.71 0.12 -18.29
N SER A 6 24.06 -1.00 -18.02
CA SER A 6 22.67 -1.04 -17.59
C SER A 6 22.59 -0.44 -16.19
N PHE A 7 22.30 0.86 -16.09
CA PHE A 7 21.82 1.45 -14.84
C PHE A 7 20.38 0.97 -14.64
N LEU A 8 20.23 -0.18 -13.99
CA LEU A 8 18.97 -0.56 -13.35
C LEU A 8 18.79 0.39 -12.16
N LEU A 9 18.28 1.60 -12.41
CA LEU A 9 17.64 2.41 -11.38
C LEU A 9 16.32 1.72 -11.06
N LEU A 10 16.40 0.66 -10.24
CA LEU A 10 15.28 0.20 -9.44
C LEU A 10 14.91 1.38 -8.54
N SER A 11 13.94 2.21 -8.96
CA SER A 11 13.27 3.09 -8.01
C SER A 11 12.46 2.19 -7.09
N LEU A 12 13.09 1.70 -6.05
CA LEU A 12 12.35 1.08 -4.97
C LEU A 12 11.72 2.23 -4.20
N PRO A 13 10.38 2.41 -4.20
CA PRO A 13 9.79 3.18 -3.13
C PRO A 13 10.22 2.48 -1.83
N ALA A 14 11.06 3.14 -1.04
CA ALA A 14 11.17 2.82 0.36
C ALA A 14 9.77 3.06 0.96
N MET A 15 9.35 2.24 1.93
CA MET A 15 8.14 2.46 2.72
C MET A 15 8.41 1.98 4.12
N SER A 16 8.05 2.82 5.10
CA SER A 16 8.96 3.20 6.18
C SER A 16 8.81 2.42 7.49
N ALA A 17 9.28 3.04 8.55
CA ALA A 17 9.56 2.51 9.86
C ALA A 17 8.30 2.48 10.74
N ILE A 18 8.48 1.97 11.95
CA ILE A 18 7.59 2.30 13.07
C ILE A 18 7.94 3.71 13.58
N TRP A 19 6.96 4.60 13.69
CA TRP A 19 7.09 5.98 14.16
C TRP A 19 6.64 6.09 15.61
N GLY A 20 7.59 6.25 16.53
CA GLY A 20 7.30 6.27 17.95
C GLY A 20 6.83 4.90 18.44
N THR A 21 5.54 4.80 18.78
CA THR A 21 4.93 3.54 19.24
C THR A 21 4.31 2.79 18.07
N ASN A 22 4.49 1.46 18.03
CA ASN A 22 3.87 0.62 17.01
C ASN A 22 2.33 0.71 17.05
N ASP A 23 1.77 1.33 16.03
CA ASP A 23 0.35 1.57 15.83
C ASP A 23 -0.29 0.64 14.79
N VAL A 24 0.47 -0.33 14.25
CA VAL A 24 -0.05 -1.35 13.33
C VAL A 24 -0.87 -2.39 14.11
N LYS A 25 -2.17 -2.47 13.81
CA LYS A 25 -3.11 -3.34 14.53
C LYS A 25 -3.97 -4.15 13.56
N PRO A 26 -4.39 -5.36 13.94
CA PRO A 26 -5.42 -6.11 13.23
C PRO A 26 -6.72 -5.30 13.05
N VAL A 27 -7.41 -5.45 11.91
CA VAL A 27 -8.71 -4.81 11.65
C VAL A 27 -9.76 -5.14 12.73
N LEU A 28 -9.70 -6.34 13.32
CA LEU A 28 -10.60 -6.76 14.40
C LEU A 28 -10.52 -5.86 15.66
N GLN A 29 -9.41 -5.13 15.85
CA GLN A 29 -9.21 -4.16 16.93
C GLN A 29 -9.62 -2.72 16.55
N GLY A 30 -10.07 -2.49 15.31
CA GLY A 30 -10.58 -1.21 14.85
C GLY A 30 -12.00 -0.89 15.35
N THR A 31 -12.43 0.35 15.13
CA THR A 31 -13.83 0.76 15.33
C THR A 31 -14.77 0.06 14.35
N ALA A 32 -16.08 0.05 14.61
CA ALA A 32 -17.06 -0.49 13.67
C ALA A 32 -16.98 0.17 12.28
N ALA A 33 -16.74 1.48 12.22
CA ALA A 33 -16.57 2.21 10.97
C ALA A 33 -15.30 1.77 10.22
N GLN A 34 -14.19 1.55 10.93
CA GLN A 34 -12.95 1.06 10.33
C GLN A 34 -13.09 -0.37 9.81
N LYS A 35 -13.78 -1.26 10.54
CA LYS A 35 -14.08 -2.62 10.08
C LYS A 35 -14.92 -2.61 8.81
N LYS A 36 -15.95 -1.75 8.75
CA LYS A 36 -16.77 -1.59 7.55
C LYS A 36 -15.96 -1.03 6.37
N ALA A 37 -15.09 -0.04 6.60
CA ALA A 37 -14.23 0.49 5.55
C ALA A 37 -13.24 -0.56 5.02
N ALA A 38 -12.70 -1.40 5.90
CA ALA A 38 -11.76 -2.47 5.55
C ALA A 38 -12.33 -3.50 4.56
N GLU A 39 -13.66 -3.70 4.52
CA GLU A 39 -14.30 -4.59 3.55
C GLU A 39 -14.04 -4.16 2.09
N SER A 40 -13.82 -2.87 1.86
CA SER A 40 -13.61 -2.27 0.54
C SER A 40 -12.14 -2.00 0.21
N VAL A 41 -11.23 -2.51 1.04
CA VAL A 41 -9.79 -2.49 0.81
C VAL A 41 -9.33 -3.89 0.40
N ALA A 42 -8.53 -3.96 -0.65
CA ALA A 42 -8.05 -5.21 -1.23
C ALA A 42 -6.52 -5.23 -1.36
N GLN A 43 -5.98 -6.44 -1.32
CA GLN A 43 -4.61 -6.69 -1.71
C GLN A 43 -4.54 -6.96 -3.21
N LEU A 44 -3.53 -6.42 -3.90
CA LEU A 44 -3.19 -6.81 -5.26
C LEU A 44 -2.27 -8.04 -5.20
N VAL A 45 -2.71 -9.16 -5.75
CA VAL A 45 -2.00 -10.45 -5.67
C VAL A 45 -1.68 -10.97 -7.08
N PRO A 46 -0.45 -11.44 -7.36
CA PRO A 46 -0.11 -12.09 -8.62
C PRO A 46 -1.00 -13.31 -8.85
N LYS A 47 -1.57 -13.46 -10.05
CA LYS A 47 -2.39 -14.62 -10.41
C LYS A 47 -1.61 -15.94 -10.36
N THR A 48 -0.28 -15.89 -10.51
CA THR A 48 0.61 -17.05 -10.40
C THR A 48 0.60 -17.68 -9.01
N LEU A 49 0.23 -16.92 -7.96
CA LEU A 49 0.08 -17.44 -6.60
C LEU A 49 -1.33 -17.97 -6.30
N ILE A 50 -2.22 -17.99 -7.31
CA ILE A 50 -3.61 -18.37 -7.13
C ILE A 50 -3.91 -19.69 -7.82
N THR A 51 -4.45 -20.65 -7.07
CA THR A 51 -4.99 -21.90 -7.61
C THR A 51 -6.50 -21.95 -7.46
N THR A 52 -7.22 -22.38 -8.50
CA THR A 52 -8.67 -22.58 -8.46
C THR A 52 -8.99 -24.04 -8.15
N ASN A 53 -9.81 -24.28 -7.14
CA ASN A 53 -10.30 -25.59 -6.74
C ASN A 53 -11.49 -26.02 -7.63
N ALA A 54 -11.83 -27.32 -7.60
CA ALA A 54 -12.93 -27.87 -8.41
C ALA A 54 -14.31 -27.28 -8.07
N ASP A 55 -14.51 -26.82 -6.83
CA ASP A 55 -15.75 -26.17 -6.36
C ASP A 55 -15.80 -24.66 -6.68
N GLY A 56 -14.81 -24.13 -7.39
CA GLY A 56 -14.70 -22.71 -7.75
C GLY A 56 -14.12 -21.81 -6.65
N THR A 57 -13.85 -22.34 -5.44
CA THR A 57 -13.07 -21.60 -4.44
C THR A 57 -11.61 -21.49 -4.88
N ARG A 58 -10.87 -20.54 -4.30
CA ARG A 58 -9.49 -20.27 -4.69
C ARG A 58 -8.55 -20.31 -3.48
N ASN A 59 -7.33 -20.77 -3.70
CA ASN A 59 -6.25 -20.76 -2.72
C ASN A 59 -5.21 -19.70 -3.09
N ILE A 60 -4.57 -19.10 -2.09
CA ILE A 60 -3.46 -18.18 -2.24
C ILE A 60 -2.24 -18.84 -1.63
N GLU A 61 -1.19 -18.96 -2.42
CA GLU A 61 0.13 -19.36 -1.92
C GLU A 61 0.74 -18.19 -1.13
N THR A 62 1.11 -18.48 0.12
CA THR A 62 1.71 -17.52 1.05
C THR A 62 2.90 -18.13 1.74
N GLN A 63 3.83 -17.28 2.14
CA GLN A 63 4.94 -17.62 3.02
C GLN A 63 4.91 -16.68 4.23
N THR A 64 5.63 -17.01 5.29
CA THR A 64 5.75 -16.13 6.44
C THR A 64 6.53 -14.85 6.10
N LEU A 65 6.36 -13.78 6.88
CA LEU A 65 7.18 -12.57 6.74
C LEU A 65 8.67 -12.86 6.96
N ALA A 66 9.02 -13.81 7.82
CA ALA A 66 10.38 -14.27 8.01
C ALA A 66 10.99 -14.87 6.72
N GLU A 67 10.19 -15.56 5.91
CA GLU A 67 10.64 -16.15 4.64
C GLU A 67 10.66 -15.12 3.51
N ASN A 68 9.56 -14.38 3.33
CA ASN A 68 9.41 -13.42 2.23
C ASN A 68 10.33 -12.20 2.36
N TRP A 69 10.52 -11.70 3.58
CA TRP A 69 11.25 -10.45 3.85
C TRP A 69 12.54 -10.69 4.62
N TYR A 70 12.94 -11.94 4.79
CA TYR A 70 14.06 -12.33 5.65
C TYR A 70 13.95 -11.74 7.06
N LEU A 71 12.73 -11.51 7.56
CA LEU A 71 12.52 -10.81 8.82
C LEU A 71 13.05 -11.65 9.99
N CYS A 72 13.78 -11.01 10.91
CA CYS A 72 14.33 -11.71 12.06
C CYS A 72 13.19 -12.38 12.86
N PRO A 73 13.36 -13.64 13.34
CA PRO A 73 12.29 -14.38 14.02
C PRO A 73 11.69 -13.70 15.26
N GLN A 74 12.45 -12.76 15.85
CA GLN A 74 12.09 -12.00 17.04
C GLN A 74 11.26 -10.76 16.72
N GLU A 75 11.23 -10.31 15.46
CA GLU A 75 10.45 -9.14 15.08
C GLU A 75 8.95 -9.46 15.15
N PRO A 76 8.12 -8.45 15.44
CA PRO A 76 6.68 -8.56 15.35
C PRO A 76 6.26 -9.16 14.00
N TRP A 77 5.26 -10.04 14.05
CA TRP A 77 4.63 -10.63 12.86
C TRP A 77 5.55 -11.50 12.00
N ALA A 78 6.77 -11.87 12.43
CA ALA A 78 7.67 -12.73 11.63
C ALA A 78 6.99 -14.02 11.11
N LYS A 79 6.06 -14.60 11.88
CA LYS A 79 5.30 -15.82 11.51
C LYS A 79 4.02 -15.54 10.71
N MET A 80 3.71 -14.28 10.43
CA MET A 80 2.51 -13.86 9.73
C MET A 80 2.58 -14.28 8.27
N GLN A 81 1.51 -14.88 7.74
CA GLN A 81 1.40 -15.23 6.33
C GLN A 81 1.37 -13.97 5.47
N SER A 82 2.05 -14.01 4.34
CA SER A 82 2.31 -12.86 3.49
C SER A 82 2.40 -13.23 2.02
N VAL A 83 2.04 -12.27 1.17
CA VAL A 83 2.29 -12.28 -0.28
C VAL A 83 3.41 -11.28 -0.59
N PHE A 84 4.58 -11.78 -1.00
CA PHE A 84 5.79 -10.96 -1.18
C PHE A 84 5.59 -9.76 -2.12
N VAL A 85 5.03 -10.01 -3.31
CA VAL A 85 4.74 -8.96 -4.29
C VAL A 85 3.29 -8.56 -4.13
N SER A 86 3.04 -7.45 -3.45
CA SER A 86 1.69 -6.93 -3.30
C SER A 86 1.63 -5.41 -3.20
N CYS A 87 0.46 -4.89 -3.53
CA CYS A 87 0.02 -3.52 -3.24
C CYS A 87 -1.33 -3.59 -2.52
N THR A 88 -1.80 -2.43 -2.07
CA THR A 88 -3.15 -2.20 -1.57
C THR A 88 -3.95 -1.38 -2.58
N GLY A 89 -5.25 -1.62 -2.68
CA GLY A 89 -6.17 -0.76 -3.41
C GLY A 89 -7.53 -0.71 -2.73
N PHE A 90 -8.41 0.19 -3.17
CA PHE A 90 -9.71 0.36 -2.54
C PHE A 90 -10.81 0.78 -3.51
N LEU A 91 -12.05 0.36 -3.20
CA LEU A 91 -13.22 0.70 -4.01
C LEU A 91 -13.64 2.15 -3.80
N ILE A 92 -13.89 2.87 -4.90
CA ILE A 92 -14.46 4.23 -4.90
C ILE A 92 -15.82 4.30 -5.61
N ALA A 93 -16.17 3.25 -6.36
CA ALA A 93 -17.47 2.92 -6.93
C ALA A 93 -17.56 1.38 -7.03
N PRO A 94 -18.74 0.78 -7.31
CA PRO A 94 -18.88 -0.68 -7.38
C PRO A 94 -17.86 -1.35 -8.31
N ASP A 95 -17.48 -0.69 -9.40
CA ASP A 95 -16.58 -1.20 -10.43
C ASP A 95 -15.32 -0.33 -10.60
N ARG A 96 -14.97 0.50 -9.60
CA ARG A 96 -13.80 1.39 -9.66
C ARG A 96 -12.89 1.18 -8.48
N MET A 97 -11.64 0.83 -8.75
CA MET A 97 -10.56 0.67 -7.78
C MET A 97 -9.54 1.80 -7.90
N MET A 98 -9.13 2.35 -6.77
CA MET A 98 -8.05 3.32 -6.67
C MET A 98 -6.84 2.70 -5.96
N THR A 99 -5.64 3.05 -6.39
CA THR A 99 -4.36 2.59 -5.81
C THR A 99 -3.23 3.54 -6.18
N ALA A 100 -1.98 3.23 -5.84
CA ALA A 100 -0.80 3.95 -6.30
C ALA A 100 -0.53 3.65 -7.78
N GLY A 101 0.04 4.60 -8.49
CA GLY A 101 0.37 4.48 -9.91
C GLY A 101 1.40 3.41 -10.17
N HIS A 102 2.44 3.34 -9.34
CA HIS A 102 3.50 2.34 -9.45
C HIS A 102 3.01 0.89 -9.23
N CYS A 103 1.78 0.71 -8.74
CA CYS A 103 1.14 -0.61 -8.64
C CYS A 103 0.47 -1.05 -9.96
N MET A 104 0.33 -0.14 -10.94
CA MET A 104 -0.34 -0.39 -12.22
C MET A 104 0.55 -0.12 -13.45
N VAL A 105 1.64 0.63 -13.28
CA VAL A 105 2.66 0.91 -14.30
C VAL A 105 4.04 0.98 -13.66
N ASN A 106 5.10 0.57 -14.39
CA ASN A 106 6.47 0.67 -13.87
C ASN A 106 6.92 2.13 -13.72
N PHE A 107 6.72 2.95 -14.77
CA PHE A 107 6.99 4.38 -14.81
C PHE A 107 6.13 5.03 -15.91
N GLY A 108 5.93 6.34 -15.82
CA GLY A 108 5.22 7.11 -16.84
C GLY A 108 3.71 7.06 -16.66
N ARG A 109 2.98 6.88 -17.76
CA ARG A 109 1.52 7.00 -17.78
C ARG A 109 0.88 5.91 -18.64
N ALA A 110 -0.22 5.36 -18.13
CA ALA A 110 -1.16 4.52 -18.87
C ALA A 110 -2.54 5.18 -18.88
N THR A 111 -3.28 5.07 -19.98
CA THR A 111 -4.62 5.67 -20.10
C THR A 111 -5.51 4.83 -21.00
N ASN A 112 -6.67 4.42 -20.48
CA ASN A 112 -7.65 3.57 -21.17
C ASN A 112 -7.06 2.32 -21.81
N GLU A 113 -6.16 1.64 -21.09
CA GLU A 113 -5.50 0.44 -21.58
C GLU A 113 -5.44 -0.66 -20.53
N ARG A 114 -5.17 -1.88 -20.96
CA ARG A 114 -5.01 -3.03 -20.07
C ARG A 114 -3.53 -3.33 -19.90
N THR A 115 -2.92 -2.78 -18.85
CA THR A 115 -1.51 -2.99 -18.53
C THR A 115 -1.25 -4.44 -18.07
N SER A 116 0.03 -4.87 -18.07
CA SER A 116 0.42 -6.18 -17.54
C SER A 116 0.04 -6.36 -16.07
N PHE A 117 0.17 -5.30 -15.25
CA PHE A 117 -0.30 -5.33 -13.87
C PHE A 117 -1.81 -5.59 -13.78
N CYS A 118 -2.61 -4.98 -14.65
CA CYS A 118 -4.05 -5.21 -14.71
C CYS A 118 -4.40 -6.64 -15.21
N SER A 119 -3.61 -7.22 -16.12
CA SER A 119 -3.86 -8.59 -16.60
C SER A 119 -3.39 -9.67 -15.62
N ASP A 120 -2.23 -9.48 -15.02
CA ASP A 120 -1.46 -10.53 -14.34
C ASP A 120 -1.72 -10.58 -12.83
N PHE A 121 -2.39 -9.57 -12.28
CA PHE A 121 -2.77 -9.50 -10.88
C PHE A 121 -4.29 -9.51 -10.70
N VAL A 122 -4.72 -9.83 -9.49
CA VAL A 122 -6.12 -9.84 -9.07
C VAL A 122 -6.26 -9.12 -7.74
N TRP A 123 -7.35 -8.38 -7.56
CA TRP A 123 -7.70 -7.79 -6.27
C TRP A 123 -8.32 -8.85 -5.38
N VAL A 124 -7.81 -9.00 -4.15
CA VAL A 124 -8.33 -9.92 -3.15
C VAL A 124 -8.79 -9.14 -1.93
N PHE A 125 -10.09 -9.07 -1.73
CA PHE A 125 -10.72 -8.43 -0.56
C PHE A 125 -10.69 -9.35 0.65
N GLY A 126 -10.80 -8.80 1.86
CA GLY A 126 -11.08 -9.57 3.09
C GLY A 126 -9.94 -10.47 3.59
N LEU A 127 -8.70 -10.28 3.12
CA LEU A 127 -7.53 -10.98 3.67
C LEU A 127 -7.17 -10.35 5.01
N GLN A 128 -7.80 -10.81 6.09
CA GLN A 128 -7.62 -10.30 7.44
C GLN A 128 -7.57 -11.43 8.46
N GLU A 129 -7.04 -11.15 9.64
CA GLU A 129 -6.98 -12.10 10.74
C GLU A 129 -8.36 -12.32 11.38
N ASN A 130 -8.65 -13.55 11.75
CA ASN A 130 -9.74 -13.90 12.64
C ASN A 130 -9.34 -13.66 14.12
N ALA A 131 -10.26 -13.96 15.06
CA ALA A 131 -10.01 -13.80 16.49
C ALA A 131 -8.84 -14.66 17.02
N ALA A 132 -8.48 -15.74 16.31
CA ALA A 132 -7.33 -16.58 16.63
C ALA A 132 -6.02 -16.11 15.97
N GLY A 133 -6.03 -14.96 15.28
CA GLY A 133 -4.85 -14.42 14.59
C GLY A 133 -4.51 -15.15 13.28
N GLN A 134 -5.44 -15.96 12.75
CA GLN A 134 -5.24 -16.72 11.52
C GLN A 134 -5.89 -16.01 10.33
N VAL A 135 -5.28 -16.14 9.15
CA VAL A 135 -5.84 -15.65 7.88
C VAL A 135 -6.29 -16.81 7.01
N GLN A 136 -7.45 -16.68 6.37
CA GLN A 136 -7.92 -17.67 5.40
C GLN A 136 -7.17 -17.50 4.07
N THR A 137 -6.31 -18.46 3.75
CA THR A 137 -5.57 -18.53 2.47
C THR A 137 -6.03 -19.69 1.59
N LYS A 138 -6.88 -20.58 2.10
CA LYS A 138 -7.42 -21.74 1.38
C LYS A 138 -8.95 -21.68 1.30
N ASN A 139 -9.49 -22.27 0.25
CA ASN A 139 -10.93 -22.36 -0.03
C ASN A 139 -11.62 -20.99 0.10
N ILE A 140 -10.97 -19.94 -0.42
CA ILE A 140 -11.49 -18.59 -0.37
C ILE A 140 -12.63 -18.49 -1.38
N PRO A 141 -13.81 -17.96 -0.98
CA PRO A 141 -14.90 -17.70 -1.89
C PRO A 141 -14.49 -16.85 -3.09
N SER A 142 -14.98 -17.19 -4.27
CA SER A 142 -14.60 -16.53 -5.53
C SER A 142 -15.00 -15.05 -5.60
N ASP A 143 -16.05 -14.64 -4.89
CA ASP A 143 -16.55 -13.26 -4.77
C ASP A 143 -15.60 -12.31 -4.01
N ARG A 144 -14.55 -12.86 -3.38
CA ARG A 144 -13.45 -12.09 -2.81
C ARG A 144 -12.39 -11.68 -3.82
N PHE A 145 -12.44 -12.23 -5.03
CA PHE A 145 -11.49 -11.92 -6.10
C PHE A 145 -12.15 -11.04 -7.16
N ALA A 146 -11.49 -9.94 -7.52
CA ALA A 146 -11.96 -9.06 -8.58
C ALA A 146 -10.85 -8.83 -9.61
N ASP A 147 -11.13 -9.22 -10.84
CA ASP A 147 -10.23 -8.97 -11.98
C ASP A 147 -10.30 -7.52 -12.43
N CYS A 148 -9.12 -6.96 -12.72
CA CYS A 148 -9.01 -5.67 -13.40
C CYS A 148 -9.38 -5.86 -14.89
N GLU A 149 -10.27 -4.99 -15.37
CA GLU A 149 -10.69 -4.94 -16.78
C GLU A 149 -9.83 -3.94 -17.56
N THR A 150 -9.66 -2.72 -17.05
CA THR A 150 -8.92 -1.65 -17.73
C THR A 150 -8.34 -0.67 -16.72
N VAL A 151 -7.17 -0.12 -17.01
CA VAL A 151 -6.62 1.06 -16.33
C VAL A 151 -7.20 2.30 -17.01
N ILE A 152 -8.09 3.01 -16.32
CA ILE A 152 -8.61 4.30 -16.81
C ILE A 152 -7.45 5.28 -16.90
N GLU A 153 -6.68 5.36 -15.82
CA GLU A 153 -5.49 6.18 -15.75
C GLU A 153 -4.55 5.62 -14.69
N ALA A 154 -3.25 5.54 -14.99
CA ALA A 154 -2.22 5.36 -13.99
C ALA A 154 -1.06 6.30 -14.31
N VAL A 155 -0.49 6.93 -13.28
CA VAL A 155 0.66 7.83 -13.39
C VAL A 155 1.66 7.43 -12.31
N HIS A 156 2.89 7.11 -12.71
CA HIS A 156 4.04 7.00 -11.82
C HIS A 156 5.15 7.89 -12.38
N ASP A 157 5.12 9.15 -11.97
CA ASP A 157 6.04 10.17 -12.45
C ASP A 157 6.94 10.64 -11.31
N SER A 158 8.25 10.46 -11.51
CA SER A 158 9.31 10.85 -10.60
C SER A 158 10.54 11.20 -11.43
N GLU A 159 11.12 12.37 -11.20
CA GLU A 159 12.24 12.87 -12.00
C GLU A 159 13.53 12.87 -11.16
N PRO A 160 14.59 12.17 -11.60
CA PRO A 160 15.89 12.27 -10.94
C PRO A 160 16.48 13.67 -11.19
N THR A 161 17.09 14.24 -10.16
CA THR A 161 17.80 15.53 -10.26
C THR A 161 19.29 15.32 -10.46
N ALA A 162 19.98 16.36 -10.92
CA ALA A 162 21.42 16.31 -11.17
C ALA A 162 22.25 16.00 -9.90
N ASP A 163 21.73 16.28 -8.71
CA ASP A 163 22.34 15.97 -7.41
C ASP A 163 21.94 14.59 -6.86
N GLY A 164 21.31 13.74 -7.67
CA GLY A 164 20.94 12.36 -7.29
C GLY A 164 19.70 12.25 -6.40
N LYS A 165 18.97 13.35 -6.18
CA LYS A 165 17.65 13.31 -5.53
C LYS A 165 16.57 12.95 -6.53
N VAL A 166 15.35 12.75 -6.04
CA VAL A 166 14.17 12.51 -6.86
C VAL A 166 13.10 13.54 -6.55
N ILE A 167 12.61 14.22 -7.58
CA ILE A 167 11.41 15.05 -7.49
C ILE A 167 10.21 14.12 -7.70
N PHE A 168 9.49 13.84 -6.62
CA PHE A 168 8.26 13.07 -6.69
C PHE A 168 7.11 13.94 -7.20
N ARG A 169 6.51 13.53 -8.31
CA ARG A 169 5.35 14.21 -8.89
C ARG A 169 4.07 13.47 -8.53
N SER A 170 3.54 12.66 -9.43
CA SER A 170 2.25 12.00 -9.29
C SER A 170 2.40 10.49 -9.22
N ASP A 171 1.65 9.87 -8.31
CA ASP A 171 1.66 8.42 -8.14
C ASP A 171 0.26 7.90 -7.77
N TYR A 172 -0.59 7.70 -8.76
CA TYR A 172 -1.95 7.20 -8.55
C TYR A 172 -2.42 6.36 -9.73
N ALA A 173 -3.37 5.48 -9.48
CA ALA A 173 -4.11 4.79 -10.52
C ALA A 173 -5.60 4.68 -10.19
N LEU A 174 -6.40 4.69 -11.25
CA LEU A 174 -7.81 4.37 -11.26
C LEU A 174 -8.06 3.26 -12.29
N THR A 175 -8.65 2.15 -11.85
CA THR A 175 -8.95 1.01 -12.69
C THR A 175 -10.42 0.63 -12.63
N THR A 176 -10.89 -0.08 -13.66
CA THR A 176 -12.20 -0.71 -13.69
C THR A 176 -12.12 -2.18 -13.33
N LEU A 177 -13.16 -2.68 -12.67
CA LEU A 177 -13.32 -4.11 -12.43
C LEU A 177 -14.13 -4.75 -13.56
N LYS A 178 -13.80 -5.99 -13.90
CA LYS A 178 -14.56 -6.79 -14.87
C LYS A 178 -15.98 -7.10 -14.41
N THR A 179 -16.15 -7.30 -13.11
CA THR A 179 -17.44 -7.50 -12.46
C THR A 179 -17.57 -6.50 -11.32
N PRO A 180 -18.65 -5.69 -11.26
CA PRO A 180 -18.90 -4.80 -10.15
C PRO A 180 -18.97 -5.56 -8.81
N SER A 181 -18.36 -5.00 -7.77
CA SER A 181 -18.42 -5.51 -6.41
C SER A 181 -19.73 -5.11 -5.71
N SER A 182 -20.24 -6.00 -4.87
CA SER A 182 -21.36 -5.72 -3.94
C SER A 182 -20.94 -4.96 -2.67
N ARG A 183 -19.62 -4.76 -2.47
CA ARG A 183 -19.06 -4.04 -1.31
C ARG A 183 -19.39 -2.55 -1.39
N THR A 184 -19.55 -1.92 -0.23
CA THR A 184 -19.86 -0.48 -0.15
C THR A 184 -18.60 0.34 -0.46
N PRO A 185 -18.54 1.12 -1.55
CA PRO A 185 -17.35 1.90 -1.86
C PRO A 185 -17.00 2.91 -0.77
N LEU A 186 -15.71 3.24 -0.64
CA LEU A 186 -15.24 4.21 0.33
C LEU A 186 -15.67 5.63 -0.06
N LYS A 187 -16.10 6.39 0.95
CA LYS A 187 -16.38 7.81 0.80
C LYS A 187 -15.07 8.57 0.67
N LEU A 188 -14.88 9.27 -0.44
CA LEU A 188 -13.76 10.20 -0.57
C LEU A 188 -14.18 11.56 -0.03
N SER A 189 -13.24 12.30 0.57
CA SER A 189 -13.47 13.68 0.98
C SER A 189 -13.94 14.49 -0.24
N PRO A 190 -15.03 15.24 -0.19
CA PRO A 190 -15.55 15.97 -1.35
C PRO A 190 -14.65 17.14 -1.76
N VAL A 191 -13.87 17.68 -0.81
CA VAL A 191 -12.95 18.79 -1.02
C VAL A 191 -11.51 18.39 -0.70
N GLU A 192 -10.55 19.11 -1.26
CA GLU A 192 -9.17 18.97 -0.83
C GLU A 192 -9.06 19.32 0.66
N PRO A 193 -8.58 18.40 1.51
CA PRO A 193 -8.53 18.63 2.94
C PRO A 193 -7.51 19.74 3.24
N ARG A 194 -7.88 20.67 4.12
CA ARG A 194 -6.91 21.56 4.74
C ARG A 194 -6.15 20.78 5.82
N LEU A 195 -4.98 20.25 5.45
CA LEU A 195 -4.15 19.46 6.33
C LEU A 195 -3.35 20.37 7.25
N ASN A 196 -3.61 20.28 8.56
CA ASN A 196 -2.82 20.95 9.58
C ASN A 196 -1.77 19.98 10.13
N LYS A 197 -0.55 20.46 10.38
CA LYS A 197 0.47 19.67 11.09
C LYS A 197 -0.10 19.16 12.42
N GLY A 198 0.12 17.88 12.70
CA GLY A 198 -0.41 17.19 13.88
C GLY A 198 -1.84 16.67 13.75
N ALA A 199 -2.54 16.95 12.66
CA ALA A 199 -3.89 16.42 12.44
C ALA A 199 -3.87 14.88 12.41
N PRO A 200 -4.76 14.20 13.14
CA PRO A 200 -4.78 12.75 13.19
C PRO A 200 -5.28 12.17 11.86
N VAL A 201 -4.59 11.13 11.41
CA VAL A 201 -4.95 10.35 10.22
C VAL A 201 -4.82 8.87 10.55
N PHE A 202 -5.46 8.03 9.75
CA PHE A 202 -5.24 6.59 9.82
C PHE A 202 -5.27 5.98 8.42
N MET A 203 -4.69 4.81 8.28
CA MET A 203 -4.61 4.05 7.04
C MET A 203 -5.15 2.64 7.27
N ILE A 204 -5.70 2.05 6.21
CA ILE A 204 -6.06 0.63 6.18
C ILE A 204 -5.32 0.00 4.99
N GLY A 205 -4.48 -1.00 5.22
CA GLY A 205 -3.59 -1.53 4.17
C GLY A 205 -2.92 -2.85 4.48
N HIS A 206 -2.16 -3.37 3.51
CA HIS A 206 -1.46 -4.64 3.56
C HIS A 206 0.06 -4.47 3.76
N PRO A 207 0.54 -4.18 4.99
CA PRO A 207 1.97 -4.02 5.27
C PRO A 207 2.72 -5.32 5.01
N LEU A 208 3.84 -5.20 4.29
CA LEU A 208 4.69 -6.29 3.84
C LEU A 208 3.93 -7.40 3.10
N GLY A 209 2.74 -7.11 2.57
CA GLY A 209 1.86 -8.11 1.99
C GLY A 209 1.20 -9.06 3.00
N ALA A 210 1.23 -8.72 4.28
CA ALA A 210 0.52 -9.40 5.35
C ALA A 210 -1.01 -9.13 5.30
N PRO A 211 -1.82 -9.80 6.15
CA PRO A 211 -3.24 -9.53 6.25
C PRO A 211 -3.51 -8.08 6.65
N LEU A 212 -4.66 -7.57 6.24
CA LEU A 212 -5.06 -6.18 6.35
C LEU A 212 -4.91 -5.64 7.79
N LYS A 213 -4.25 -4.49 7.90
CA LYS A 213 -3.98 -3.79 9.16
C LYS A 213 -4.53 -2.38 9.13
N ILE A 214 -4.70 -1.83 10.32
CA ILE A 214 -4.96 -0.41 10.55
C ILE A 214 -3.69 0.19 11.15
N SER A 215 -3.28 1.34 10.66
CA SER A 215 -2.19 2.14 11.22
C SER A 215 -2.68 3.56 11.49
N LYS A 216 -2.22 4.16 12.59
CA LYS A 216 -2.55 5.54 12.98
C LYS A 216 -1.31 6.41 12.88
N GLY A 217 -1.51 7.69 12.63
CA GLY A 217 -0.43 8.65 12.54
C GLY A 217 -0.95 10.08 12.55
N LYS A 218 -0.04 11.01 12.30
CA LYS A 218 -0.34 12.44 12.22
C LYS A 218 0.29 13.03 10.97
N VAL A 219 -0.29 14.11 10.47
CA VAL A 219 0.33 14.93 9.41
C VAL A 219 1.64 15.55 9.96
N ILE A 220 2.76 15.33 9.28
CA ILE A 220 4.06 15.90 9.63
C ILE A 220 4.30 17.20 8.86
N SER A 221 4.15 17.15 7.53
CA SER A 221 4.29 18.31 6.65
C SER A 221 3.39 18.20 5.42
N THR A 222 3.23 19.32 4.71
CA THR A 222 2.41 19.41 3.50
C THR A 222 3.25 19.97 2.35
N ALA A 223 3.14 19.38 1.17
CA ALA A 223 3.70 19.91 -0.06
C ALA A 223 2.61 20.00 -1.16
N GLU A 224 3.00 20.43 -2.36
CA GLU A 224 2.08 20.65 -3.46
C GLU A 224 1.44 19.35 -3.97
N THR A 225 2.24 18.31 -4.21
CA THR A 225 1.82 17.03 -4.81
C THR A 225 1.50 15.95 -3.78
N PHE A 226 2.27 15.88 -2.70
CA PHE A 226 2.10 14.94 -1.59
C PHE A 226 2.20 15.65 -0.24
N TRP A 227 1.86 14.94 0.82
CA TRP A 227 2.05 15.37 2.21
C TRP A 227 2.63 14.22 3.01
N SER A 228 3.40 14.49 4.06
CA SER A 228 4.04 13.45 4.85
C SER A 228 3.31 13.20 6.17
N THR A 229 3.42 11.95 6.65
CA THR A 229 2.78 11.50 7.89
C THR A 229 3.68 10.61 8.70
N SER A 230 3.32 10.42 9.97
CA SER A 230 3.93 9.46 10.89
C SER A 230 3.16 8.13 10.92
N LEU A 231 2.53 7.72 9.80
CA LEU A 231 1.86 6.42 9.73
C LEU A 231 2.91 5.31 9.80
N ASP A 232 2.68 4.27 10.58
CA ASP A 232 3.47 3.04 10.44
C ASP A 232 3.05 2.35 9.14
N SER A 233 3.93 2.35 8.15
CA SER A 233 3.67 1.73 6.86
C SER A 233 4.91 1.00 6.40
N PHE A 234 4.72 -0.05 5.61
CA PHE A 234 5.77 -0.81 4.96
C PHE A 234 5.43 -1.03 3.49
N ARG A 235 6.38 -1.57 2.72
CA ARG A 235 6.12 -2.11 1.37
C ARG A 235 4.81 -2.91 1.36
N GLY A 236 4.01 -2.85 0.30
CA GLY A 236 2.67 -3.45 0.27
C GLY A 236 1.54 -2.52 0.72
N ASN A 237 1.80 -1.50 1.57
CA ASN A 237 0.80 -0.45 1.81
C ASN A 237 0.66 0.54 0.65
N SER A 238 1.52 0.48 -0.38
CA SER A 238 1.32 1.24 -1.62
C SER A 238 -0.12 1.16 -2.10
N GLY A 239 -0.76 2.32 -2.28
CA GLY A 239 -2.15 2.42 -2.72
C GLY A 239 -3.19 2.37 -1.60
N SER A 240 -2.77 2.24 -0.34
CA SER A 240 -3.70 2.23 0.79
C SER A 240 -4.45 3.55 0.92
N PRO A 241 -5.77 3.52 1.20
CA PRO A 241 -6.52 4.72 1.53
C PRO A 241 -6.07 5.29 2.87
N VAL A 242 -5.81 6.59 2.89
CA VAL A 242 -5.55 7.37 4.12
C VAL A 242 -6.79 8.18 4.44
N PHE A 243 -7.25 8.13 5.68
CA PHE A 243 -8.52 8.67 6.15
C PHE A 243 -8.34 9.82 7.14
N ASN A 244 -9.30 10.75 7.12
CA ASN A 244 -9.51 11.72 8.19
C ASN A 244 -10.37 11.14 9.34
N SER A 245 -10.59 11.93 10.38
CA SER A 245 -11.45 11.55 11.52
C SER A 245 -12.93 11.39 11.17
N ALA A 246 -13.38 11.92 10.02
CA ALA A 246 -14.74 11.80 9.51
C ALA A 246 -14.97 10.52 8.66
N MET A 247 -14.01 9.60 8.64
CA MET A 247 -14.04 8.37 7.83
C MET A 247 -14.08 8.62 6.32
N GLU A 248 -13.51 9.75 5.87
CA GLU A 248 -13.37 10.07 4.46
C GLU A 248 -11.93 9.84 4.02
N VAL A 249 -11.76 9.19 2.86
CA VAL A 249 -10.45 9.06 2.25
C VAL A 249 -9.98 10.43 1.77
N ILE A 250 -8.77 10.82 2.19
CA ILE A 250 -8.14 12.11 1.94
C ILE A 250 -6.86 12.00 1.10
N GLY A 251 -6.38 10.78 0.87
CA GLY A 251 -5.21 10.53 0.04
C GLY A 251 -4.88 9.06 -0.11
N ILE A 252 -3.83 8.79 -0.87
CA ILE A 252 -3.32 7.45 -1.21
C ILE A 252 -1.89 7.35 -0.70
N LEU A 253 -1.55 6.37 0.14
CA LEU A 253 -0.16 6.17 0.52
C LEU A 253 0.65 5.67 -0.68
N VAL A 254 1.82 6.26 -0.98
CA VAL A 254 2.58 5.91 -2.19
C VAL A 254 4.06 5.62 -1.97
N ARG A 255 4.66 6.08 -0.87
CA ARG A 255 6.06 5.83 -0.49
C ARG A 255 6.32 6.31 0.94
N GLY A 256 7.49 6.00 1.48
CA GLY A 256 7.96 6.51 2.77
C GLY A 256 9.47 6.42 2.92
N TYR A 257 10.04 7.33 3.72
CA TYR A 257 11.48 7.34 4.00
C TYR A 257 11.70 7.50 5.51
N PRO A 258 12.68 6.80 6.10
CA PRO A 258 13.64 5.82 5.53
C PRO A 258 13.01 4.47 5.11
N ASP A 259 13.79 3.50 4.58
CA ASP A 259 13.29 2.13 4.37
C ASP A 259 12.84 1.51 5.71
N GLY A 260 11.74 0.77 5.68
CA GLY A 260 11.14 0.14 6.85
C GLY A 260 11.88 -1.07 7.37
N LEU A 261 12.85 -1.61 6.62
CA LEU A 261 13.65 -2.76 7.01
C LEU A 261 15.14 -2.43 7.01
N ASN A 262 15.81 -2.78 8.10
CA ASN A 262 17.26 -2.65 8.27
C ASN A 262 17.90 -4.03 8.26
N GLU A 263 18.90 -4.23 7.41
CA GLU A 263 19.68 -5.46 7.43
C GLU A 263 20.44 -5.59 8.76
N ASN A 264 20.24 -6.72 9.45
CA ASN A 264 21.04 -7.09 10.61
C ASN A 264 22.12 -8.07 10.17
N THR A 265 23.30 -7.53 9.88
CA THR A 265 24.47 -8.26 9.39
C THR A 265 24.96 -9.35 10.35
N GLY A 266 24.64 -9.26 11.64
CA GLY A 266 25.00 -10.28 12.64
C GLY A 266 24.11 -11.52 12.64
N LEU A 267 22.91 -11.46 12.04
CA LEU A 267 21.94 -12.57 12.03
C LEU A 267 21.43 -12.94 10.62
N THR A 268 21.96 -12.30 9.56
CA THR A 268 21.52 -12.50 8.16
C THR A 268 20.00 -12.42 8.01
N CYS A 269 19.39 -11.44 8.68
CA CYS A 269 17.95 -11.18 8.67
C CYS A 269 17.67 -9.67 8.76
N ASN A 270 16.47 -9.24 8.40
CA ASN A 270 16.02 -7.86 8.47
C ASN A 270 15.31 -7.56 9.79
N ARG A 271 15.56 -6.39 10.37
CA ARG A 271 14.82 -5.84 11.50
C ARG A 271 13.91 -4.71 11.02
N ILE A 272 12.81 -4.49 11.74
CA ILE A 272 11.97 -3.31 11.48
C ILE A 272 12.75 -2.06 11.87
N ASN A 273 12.84 -1.10 10.95
CA ASN A 273 13.38 0.22 11.24
C ASN A 273 12.44 0.97 12.18
N ARG A 274 12.99 1.71 13.14
CA ARG A 274 12.22 2.45 14.15
C ARG A 274 12.69 3.90 14.16
N CYS A 275 11.74 4.81 14.19
CA CYS A 275 11.96 6.25 14.22
C CYS A 275 11.30 6.88 15.45
N SER A 276 11.77 8.04 15.88
CA SER A 276 11.03 8.92 16.79
C SER A 276 9.76 9.44 16.11
N GLU A 277 8.76 9.87 16.89
CA GLU A 277 7.47 10.36 16.36
C GLU A 277 7.63 11.51 15.37
N ASP A 278 8.66 12.34 15.56
CA ASP A 278 9.00 13.47 14.69
C ASP A 278 9.98 13.11 13.55
N GLY A 279 10.44 11.86 13.47
CA GLY A 279 11.39 11.39 12.47
C GLY A 279 12.82 11.91 12.63
N SER A 280 13.11 12.63 13.71
CA SER A 280 14.43 13.22 13.94
C SER A 280 15.52 12.18 14.23
N LYS A 281 15.13 10.99 14.69
CA LYS A 281 16.03 9.86 14.98
C LYS A 281 15.42 8.58 14.44
N CYS A 282 16.19 7.82 13.69
CA CYS A 282 15.83 6.49 13.24
C CYS A 282 17.00 5.51 13.40
N ASP A 283 16.72 4.22 13.54
CA ASP A 283 17.76 3.18 13.57
C ASP A 283 18.59 3.18 12.27
N SER A 284 17.94 3.47 11.14
CA SER A 284 18.57 3.81 9.86
C SER A 284 17.89 5.05 9.27
N ILE A 285 18.68 5.94 8.68
CA ILE A 285 18.21 7.19 8.08
C ILE A 285 18.42 7.17 6.57
N ASP A 286 17.56 7.88 5.86
CA ASP A 286 17.77 8.21 4.46
C ASP A 286 17.93 9.75 4.34
N PRO A 287 19.16 10.26 4.21
CA PRO A 287 19.42 11.70 4.25
C PRO A 287 18.99 12.42 2.96
N LEU A 288 18.63 11.68 1.89
CA LEU A 288 18.35 12.26 0.58
C LEU A 288 16.87 12.63 0.40
N PHE A 289 15.99 12.14 1.27
CA PHE A 289 14.54 12.30 1.11
C PHE A 289 13.87 12.93 2.32
N VAL A 290 12.68 13.49 2.08
CA VAL A 290 11.84 14.05 3.13
C VAL A 290 11.35 12.91 4.03
N PRO A 291 11.63 12.91 5.34
CA PRO A 291 11.19 11.85 6.23
C PRO A 291 9.66 11.74 6.32
N GLY A 292 9.19 10.54 6.57
CA GLY A 292 7.77 10.23 6.76
C GLY A 292 7.15 9.49 5.58
N GLU A 293 5.90 9.13 5.79
CA GLU A 293 5.07 8.45 4.81
C GLU A 293 4.37 9.45 3.91
N HIS A 294 4.69 9.42 2.63
CA HIS A 294 4.18 10.35 1.64
C HIS A 294 2.85 9.86 1.09
N VAL A 295 1.86 10.73 1.22
CA VAL A 295 0.50 10.49 0.79
C VAL A 295 0.21 11.38 -0.42
N GLN A 296 -0.06 10.75 -1.56
CA GLN A 296 -0.54 11.39 -2.76
C GLN A 296 -1.93 11.98 -2.51
N LYS A 297 -2.11 13.24 -2.87
CA LYS A 297 -3.43 13.87 -2.89
C LYS A 297 -4.34 13.17 -3.91
N LEU A 298 -5.62 13.02 -3.57
CA LEU A 298 -6.59 12.42 -4.47
C LEU A 298 -6.64 13.16 -5.83
N PRO A 299 -6.58 12.46 -6.97
CA PRO A 299 -6.58 13.09 -8.29
C PRO A 299 -7.99 13.59 -8.65
N ARG A 300 -8.33 14.82 -8.21
CA ARG A 300 -9.68 15.39 -8.26
C ARG A 300 -10.32 15.36 -9.65
N GLN A 301 -9.53 15.63 -10.69
CA GLN A 301 -9.96 15.61 -12.09
C GLN A 301 -10.54 14.25 -12.53
N LEU A 302 -10.14 13.15 -11.86
CA LEU A 302 -10.67 11.80 -12.11
C LEU A 302 -11.92 11.49 -11.30
N LEU A 303 -12.18 12.25 -10.24
CA LEU A 303 -13.31 12.01 -9.33
C LEU A 303 -14.58 12.73 -9.77
N GLU A 304 -14.46 13.73 -10.64
CA GLU A 304 -15.59 14.46 -11.24
C GLU A 304 -16.27 13.66 -12.37
N LYS A 305 -15.64 12.58 -12.86
CA LYS A 305 -16.19 11.67 -13.89
C LYS A 305 -16.98 10.49 -13.30
N ARG A 306 -17.47 10.62 -12.07
CA ARG A 306 -18.25 9.58 -11.37
C ARG A 306 -19.71 9.57 -11.74
#